data_AF-A0A177MUM1-F1
#
_entry.id   AF-A0A177MUM1-F1
#
_cell.length_a   1.000
_cell.length_b   1.000
_cell.length_c   1.000
_cell.angle_alpha   90.00
_cell.angle_beta   90.00
_cell.angle_gamma   90.00
#
_symmetry.space_group_name_H-M   'P 1'
#
loop_
_entity.id
_entity.type
_entity.pdbx_description
1 polymer ?
#
loop_
_entity_poly.entity_id
_entity_poly.type
_entity_poly.pdbx_seq_one_letter_code
_entity_poly.pdbx_strand_id
1 'polypeptide(L)'
;MQTTLQTGRPAEFAPEAIIQAGQELRDAGRNITGFALRQKVGGGNPSRLKQVWDEYLSSQSVTKAEPVAELPIEVAEELAMVTKTLTERLAMLAVELNDKAVKAAERRVTEVVRAAGDQREQAERELTDASSTVDDLENKLNEVRAESEAFEKRLAETQTISQKQAVELAKLRERLALTEQTAKSAGEQHVVELERIQMELAEQKKAVQSLAAERDQERAELATVKAQAVAAEETHQEQRKRTAEETHRVAERLTKIEADRDEAHQKAARAREEAAQLRGQLEATKAQAAELIQALSSHQPSKTTRTKKTPPN
;
A
#
# COMPACT_ATOMS: atom_id res chain seq x y z
N MET A 1 68.56 -90.86 -32.18
CA MET A 1 69.99 -91.20 -32.06
C MET A 1 70.74 -89.90 -31.84
N GLN A 2 70.90 -89.46 -30.59
CA GLN A 2 72.11 -89.65 -29.76
C GLN A 2 73.42 -89.20 -30.45
N THR A 3 73.81 -87.96 -30.13
CA THR A 3 75.11 -87.52 -29.60
C THR A 3 76.39 -88.24 -30.00
N THR A 4 77.31 -87.51 -30.65
CA THR A 4 78.75 -87.47 -30.30
C THR A 4 79.32 -86.08 -30.60
N LEU A 5 79.54 -85.29 -29.55
CA LEU A 5 80.47 -84.17 -29.53
C LEU A 5 81.90 -84.74 -29.58
N GLN A 6 82.69 -84.35 -30.57
CA GLN A 6 84.13 -84.51 -30.53
C GLN A 6 84.77 -83.15 -30.84
N THR A 7 85.18 -82.49 -29.77
CA THR A 7 86.10 -81.36 -29.75
C THR A 7 87.47 -81.78 -30.27
N GLY A 8 88.21 -80.83 -30.88
CA GLY A 8 89.67 -80.86 -30.86
C GLY A 8 90.39 -81.36 -32.11
N ARG A 9 90.69 -80.45 -33.03
CA ARG A 9 92.02 -79.84 -33.25
C ARG A 9 91.95 -79.04 -34.56
N PRO A 10 92.21 -77.73 -34.58
CA PRO A 10 92.45 -77.04 -35.84
C PRO A 10 93.59 -77.75 -36.57
N ALA A 11 93.50 -77.91 -37.90
CA ALA A 11 94.64 -78.36 -38.68
C ALA A 11 95.81 -77.42 -38.40
N GLU A 12 96.79 -77.89 -37.64
CA GLU A 12 97.99 -77.14 -37.33
C GLU A 12 98.89 -77.22 -38.55
N PHE A 13 98.78 -76.22 -39.43
CA PHE A 13 99.75 -76.04 -40.50
C PHE A 13 101.10 -75.65 -39.88
N ALA A 14 102.17 -76.27 -40.38
CA ALA A 14 103.52 -75.96 -39.94
C ALA A 14 103.83 -74.46 -40.15
N PRO A 15 104.47 -73.78 -39.17
CA PRO A 15 104.82 -72.36 -39.29
C PRO A 15 105.54 -72.02 -40.60
N GLU A 16 106.40 -72.92 -41.08
CA GLU A 16 107.18 -72.77 -42.31
C GLU A 16 106.30 -72.68 -43.56
N ALA A 17 105.23 -73.48 -43.62
CA ALA A 17 104.27 -73.45 -44.73
C ALA A 17 103.46 -72.13 -44.74
N ILE A 18 103.16 -71.58 -43.56
CA ILE A 18 102.48 -70.28 -43.41
C ILE A 18 103.41 -69.15 -43.86
N ILE A 19 104.68 -69.22 -43.49
CA ILE A 19 105.72 -68.26 -43.89
C ILE A 19 105.94 -68.30 -45.40
N GLN A 20 106.06 -69.49 -45.99
CA GLN A 20 106.22 -69.66 -47.44
C GLN A 20 105.01 -69.10 -48.20
N ALA A 21 103.78 -69.39 -47.73
CA ALA A 21 102.57 -68.82 -48.32
C ALA A 21 102.52 -67.28 -48.22
N GLY A 22 103.01 -66.71 -47.12
CA GLY A 22 103.13 -65.27 -46.96
C GLY A 22 104.19 -64.64 -47.86
N GLN A 23 105.33 -65.31 -48.04
CA GLN A 23 106.38 -64.90 -48.98
C GLN A 23 105.88 -64.95 -50.43
N GLU A 24 105.19 -66.00 -50.85
CA GLU A 24 104.56 -66.06 -52.18
C GLU A 24 103.51 -64.96 -52.40
N LEU A 25 102.72 -64.62 -51.38
CA LEU A 25 101.77 -63.51 -51.44
C LEU A 25 102.50 -62.17 -51.59
N ARG A 26 103.66 -62.01 -50.93
CA ARG A 26 104.53 -60.84 -51.04
C ARG A 26 105.13 -60.73 -52.44
N ASP A 27 105.67 -61.82 -52.97
CA ASP A 27 106.30 -61.86 -54.30
C ASP A 27 105.26 -61.66 -55.42
N ALA A 28 104.01 -62.08 -55.19
CA ALA A 28 102.87 -61.81 -56.06
C ALA A 28 102.28 -60.39 -55.90
N GLY A 29 102.87 -59.53 -55.06
CA GLY A 29 102.40 -58.17 -54.80
C GLY A 29 101.00 -58.07 -54.18
N ARG A 30 100.51 -59.12 -53.51
CA ARG A 30 99.19 -59.15 -52.87
C ARG A 30 99.28 -58.82 -51.39
N ASN A 31 98.22 -58.18 -50.87
CA ASN A 31 98.10 -57.87 -49.44
C ASN A 31 98.01 -59.14 -48.58
N ILE A 32 98.92 -59.26 -47.61
CA ILE A 32 99.05 -60.44 -46.74
C ILE A 32 98.09 -60.32 -45.56
N THR A 33 96.85 -60.74 -45.79
CA THR A 33 95.79 -60.84 -44.77
C THR A 33 95.65 -62.28 -44.29
N GLY A 34 95.09 -62.51 -43.10
CA GLY A 34 94.83 -63.87 -42.59
C GLY A 34 93.97 -64.72 -43.53
N PHE A 35 93.08 -64.10 -44.30
CA PHE A 35 92.27 -64.77 -45.31
C PHE A 35 93.09 -65.15 -46.56
N ALA A 36 93.97 -64.26 -47.04
CA ALA A 36 94.86 -64.55 -48.17
C ALA A 36 95.82 -65.71 -47.84
N LEU A 37 96.35 -65.72 -46.61
CA LEU A 37 97.15 -66.83 -46.09
C LEU A 37 96.34 -68.13 -46.03
N ARG A 38 95.10 -68.09 -45.56
CA ARG A 38 94.19 -69.26 -45.57
C ARG A 38 93.96 -69.80 -46.99
N GLN A 39 93.78 -68.90 -47.96
CA GLN A 39 93.55 -69.28 -49.35
C GLN A 39 94.76 -69.97 -49.98
N LYS A 40 95.98 -69.57 -49.60
CA LYS A 40 97.24 -70.15 -50.10
C LYS A 40 97.66 -71.42 -49.38
N VAL A 41 97.49 -71.48 -48.07
CA VAL A 41 97.84 -72.65 -47.22
C VAL A 41 96.78 -73.76 -47.32
N GLY A 42 95.58 -73.46 -47.82
CA GLY A 42 94.52 -74.45 -48.08
C GLY A 42 93.58 -74.70 -46.90
N GLY A 43 93.69 -73.95 -45.81
CA GLY A 43 92.82 -74.08 -44.63
C GLY A 43 93.39 -73.39 -43.39
N GLY A 44 92.75 -73.58 -42.23
CA GLY A 44 93.22 -73.08 -40.94
C GLY A 44 92.51 -71.82 -40.43
N ASN A 45 92.85 -71.41 -39.20
CA ASN A 45 92.29 -70.22 -38.56
C ASN A 45 93.01 -68.96 -39.05
N PRO A 46 92.32 -68.01 -39.73
CA PRO A 46 92.91 -66.77 -40.26
C PRO A 46 93.69 -65.95 -39.22
N SER A 47 93.22 -65.91 -37.97
CA SER A 47 93.88 -65.16 -36.90
C SER A 47 95.22 -65.79 -36.52
N ARG A 48 95.31 -67.12 -36.47
CA ARG A 48 96.58 -67.83 -36.19
C ARG A 48 97.55 -67.73 -37.36
N LEU A 49 97.07 -67.82 -38.59
CA LEU A 49 97.90 -67.64 -39.79
C LEU A 49 98.48 -66.23 -39.84
N LYS A 50 97.66 -65.22 -39.57
CA LYS A 50 98.09 -63.82 -39.48
C LYS A 50 99.04 -63.61 -38.31
N GLN A 51 98.78 -64.21 -37.16
CA GLN A 51 99.68 -64.14 -36.00
C GLN A 51 101.05 -64.72 -36.31
N VAL A 52 101.15 -65.94 -36.88
CA VAL A 52 102.44 -66.55 -37.24
C VAL A 52 103.16 -65.74 -38.31
N TRP A 53 102.44 -65.15 -39.28
CA TRP A 53 103.03 -64.26 -40.26
C TRP A 53 103.50 -62.93 -39.66
N ASP A 54 102.72 -62.34 -38.76
CA ASP A 54 103.09 -61.11 -38.06
C ASP A 54 104.24 -61.37 -37.06
N GLU A 55 104.35 -62.58 -36.52
CA GLU A 55 105.46 -63.06 -35.69
C GLU A 55 106.72 -63.37 -36.53
N TYR A 56 106.54 -63.83 -37.78
CA TYR A 56 107.63 -63.90 -38.76
C TYR A 56 108.07 -62.50 -39.21
N LEU A 57 107.13 -61.57 -39.46
CA LEU A 57 107.46 -60.18 -39.75
C LEU A 57 108.12 -59.50 -38.56
N SER A 58 107.67 -59.77 -37.33
CA SER A 58 108.25 -59.18 -36.12
C SER A 58 109.63 -59.76 -35.83
N SER A 59 109.84 -61.07 -36.05
CA SER A 59 111.17 -61.70 -35.95
C SER A 59 112.10 -61.29 -37.09
N GLN A 60 111.58 -61.01 -38.28
CA GLN A 60 112.32 -60.40 -39.39
C GLN A 60 112.57 -58.89 -39.15
N SER A 61 111.71 -58.23 -38.38
CA SER A 61 111.83 -56.83 -37.93
C SER A 61 112.46 -56.70 -36.55
N VAL A 62 113.03 -57.77 -35.99
CA VAL A 62 114.09 -57.63 -35.00
C VAL A 62 115.28 -57.11 -35.79
N THR A 63 115.26 -55.80 -36.05
CA THR A 63 116.49 -55.06 -36.12
C THR A 63 117.26 -55.47 -34.88
N LYS A 64 118.31 -56.27 -35.06
CA LYS A 64 119.46 -56.22 -34.16
C LYS A 64 119.71 -54.73 -33.99
N ALA A 65 119.29 -54.17 -32.85
CA ALA A 65 119.86 -52.94 -32.38
C ALA A 65 121.35 -53.28 -32.32
N GLU A 66 122.12 -52.76 -33.27
CA GLU A 66 123.55 -52.58 -33.05
C GLU A 66 123.66 -51.99 -31.64
N PRO A 67 124.60 -52.45 -30.81
CA PRO A 67 124.89 -51.73 -29.59
C PRO A 67 125.21 -50.31 -30.05
N VAL A 68 124.26 -49.38 -29.85
CA VAL A 68 124.48 -47.97 -30.10
C VAL A 68 125.72 -47.69 -29.28
N ALA A 69 126.81 -47.35 -29.96
CA ALA A 69 128.02 -46.91 -29.30
C ALA A 69 127.55 -45.87 -28.28
N GLU A 70 127.84 -46.12 -26.99
CA GLU A 70 127.56 -45.16 -25.94
C GLU A 70 127.97 -43.80 -26.48
N LEU A 71 127.02 -42.85 -26.48
CA LEU A 71 127.33 -41.50 -26.92
C LEU A 71 128.61 -41.09 -26.19
N PRO A 72 129.60 -40.53 -26.90
CA PRO A 72 130.78 -39.96 -26.24
C PRO A 72 130.30 -39.15 -25.04
N ILE A 73 130.95 -39.33 -23.89
CA ILE A 73 130.49 -38.80 -22.59
C ILE A 73 130.19 -37.30 -22.70
N GLU A 74 130.97 -36.57 -23.50
CA GLU A 74 130.79 -35.15 -23.78
C GLU A 74 129.43 -34.84 -24.45
N VAL A 75 129.00 -35.67 -25.42
CA VAL A 75 127.72 -35.50 -26.10
C VAL A 75 126.55 -35.85 -25.18
N ALA A 76 126.70 -36.89 -24.35
CA ALA A 76 125.69 -37.27 -23.36
C ALA A 76 125.54 -36.22 -22.24
N GLU A 77 126.64 -35.62 -21.78
CA GLU A 77 126.65 -34.55 -20.79
C GLU A 77 126.02 -33.26 -21.31
N GLU A 78 126.31 -32.85 -22.54
CA GLU A 78 125.67 -31.69 -23.19
C GLU A 78 124.17 -31.92 -23.42
N LEU A 79 123.77 -33.11 -23.88
CA LEU A 79 122.36 -33.49 -23.99
C LEU A 79 121.66 -33.48 -22.63
N ALA A 80 122.30 -33.97 -21.58
CA ALA A 80 121.76 -33.95 -20.22
C ALA A 80 121.60 -32.52 -19.70
N MET A 81 122.58 -31.65 -19.96
CA MET A 81 122.53 -30.23 -19.59
C MET A 81 121.39 -29.51 -20.32
N VAL A 82 121.30 -29.64 -21.64
CA VAL A 82 120.24 -29.03 -22.46
C VAL A 82 118.86 -29.54 -22.04
N THR A 83 118.72 -30.85 -21.79
CA THR A 83 117.46 -31.44 -21.32
C THR A 83 117.08 -30.89 -19.95
N LYS A 84 118.03 -30.76 -19.03
CA LYS A 84 117.81 -30.16 -17.71
C LYS A 84 117.35 -28.70 -17.82
N THR A 85 118.04 -27.88 -18.60
CA THR A 85 117.67 -26.47 -18.82
C THR A 85 116.31 -26.32 -19.52
N LEU A 86 116.00 -27.18 -20.50
CA LEU A 86 114.69 -27.18 -21.15
C LEU A 86 113.58 -27.58 -20.15
N THR A 87 113.84 -28.59 -19.32
CA THR A 87 112.89 -29.04 -18.28
C THR A 87 112.65 -27.92 -17.26
N GLU A 88 113.69 -27.23 -16.82
CA GLU A 88 113.59 -26.07 -15.91
C GLU A 88 112.79 -24.92 -16.56
N ARG A 89 113.03 -24.61 -17.84
CA ARG A 89 112.25 -23.59 -18.57
C ARG A 89 110.78 -23.98 -18.76
N LEU A 90 110.49 -25.25 -19.07
CA LEU A 90 109.13 -25.75 -19.17
C LEU A 90 108.41 -25.68 -17.82
N ALA A 91 109.10 -26.03 -16.72
CA ALA A 91 108.55 -25.91 -15.37
C ALA A 91 108.23 -24.45 -15.01
N MET A 92 109.14 -23.50 -15.28
CA MET A 92 108.89 -22.08 -15.05
C MET A 92 107.71 -21.56 -15.88
N LEU A 93 107.65 -21.89 -17.18
CA LEU A 93 106.55 -21.48 -18.05
C LEU A 93 105.22 -22.06 -17.58
N ALA A 94 105.20 -23.31 -17.12
CA ALA A 94 104.00 -23.94 -16.58
C ALA A 94 103.48 -23.23 -15.32
N VAL A 95 104.37 -22.82 -14.41
CA VAL A 95 104.02 -22.01 -13.22
C VAL A 95 103.48 -20.65 -13.64
N GLU A 96 104.12 -19.94 -14.57
CA GLU A 96 103.64 -18.64 -15.06
C GLU A 96 102.28 -18.73 -15.76
N LEU A 97 102.05 -19.78 -16.56
CA LEU A 97 100.76 -20.02 -17.21
C LEU A 97 99.69 -20.37 -16.18
N ASN A 98 100.04 -21.15 -15.15
CA ASN A 98 99.12 -21.45 -14.04
C ASN A 98 98.74 -20.17 -13.28
N ASP A 99 99.71 -19.35 -12.90
CA ASP A 99 99.45 -18.07 -12.21
C ASP A 99 98.55 -17.15 -13.04
N LYS A 100 98.77 -17.07 -14.36
CA LYS A 100 97.91 -16.29 -15.26
C LYS A 100 96.50 -16.88 -15.35
N ALA A 101 96.37 -18.20 -15.41
CA ALA A 101 95.07 -18.88 -15.45
C ALA A 101 94.30 -18.68 -14.13
N VAL A 102 94.97 -18.80 -12.99
CA VAL A 102 94.39 -18.55 -11.65
C VAL A 102 93.93 -17.11 -11.54
N LYS A 103 94.78 -16.12 -11.87
CA LYS A 103 94.39 -14.70 -11.83
C LYS A 103 93.23 -14.38 -12.77
N ALA A 104 93.18 -14.99 -13.95
CA ALA A 104 92.06 -14.83 -14.87
C ALA A 104 90.77 -15.46 -14.34
N ALA A 105 90.86 -16.63 -13.70
CA ALA A 105 89.73 -17.28 -13.05
C ALA A 105 89.24 -16.48 -11.84
N GLU A 106 90.12 -15.98 -10.98
CA GLU A 106 89.78 -15.13 -9.83
C GLU A 106 89.05 -13.86 -10.28
N ARG A 107 89.55 -13.17 -11.31
CA ARG A 107 88.86 -12.00 -11.88
C ARG A 107 87.46 -12.34 -12.38
N ARG A 108 87.31 -13.45 -13.12
CA ARG A 108 86.00 -13.92 -13.58
C ARG A 108 85.07 -14.25 -12.41
N VAL A 109 85.59 -14.89 -11.35
CA VAL A 109 84.80 -15.18 -10.14
C VAL A 109 84.38 -13.89 -9.46
N THR A 110 85.27 -12.90 -9.30
CA THR A 110 84.91 -11.60 -8.73
C THR A 110 83.84 -10.89 -9.55
N GLU A 111 83.96 -10.90 -10.88
CA GLU A 111 82.96 -10.30 -11.78
C GLU A 111 81.60 -11.01 -11.67
N VAL A 112 81.58 -12.35 -11.65
CA VAL A 112 80.35 -13.14 -11.50
C VAL A 112 79.71 -12.91 -10.12
N VAL A 113 80.50 -12.89 -9.04
CA VAL A 113 80.00 -12.60 -7.69
C VAL A 113 79.43 -11.19 -7.61
N ARG A 114 80.10 -10.20 -8.22
CA ARG A 114 79.61 -8.82 -8.28
C ARG A 114 78.29 -8.74 -9.06
N ALA A 115 78.24 -9.33 -10.25
CA ALA A 115 77.03 -9.33 -11.08
C ALA A 115 75.85 -10.05 -10.41
N ALA A 116 76.10 -11.18 -9.75
CA ALA A 116 75.08 -11.89 -8.98
C ALA A 116 74.62 -11.08 -7.76
N GLY A 117 75.53 -10.37 -7.08
CA GLY A 117 75.20 -9.44 -6.00
C GLY A 117 74.30 -8.30 -6.48
N ASP A 118 74.69 -7.61 -7.56
CA ASP A 118 73.93 -6.52 -8.17
C ASP A 118 72.52 -7.01 -8.61
N GLN A 119 72.44 -8.19 -9.23
CA GLN A 119 71.16 -8.78 -9.65
C GLN A 119 70.27 -9.14 -8.44
N ARG A 120 70.85 -9.69 -7.37
CA ARG A 120 70.11 -10.01 -6.16
C ARG A 120 69.57 -8.74 -5.50
N GLU A 121 70.39 -7.71 -5.38
CA GLU A 121 69.97 -6.43 -4.79
C GLU A 121 68.86 -5.77 -5.63
N GLN A 122 68.96 -5.81 -6.96
CA GLN A 122 67.90 -5.32 -7.83
C GLN A 122 66.58 -6.11 -7.64
N ALA A 123 66.66 -7.44 -7.59
CA ALA A 123 65.49 -8.29 -7.37
C ALA A 123 64.85 -8.07 -5.97
N GLU A 124 65.67 -7.85 -4.93
CA GLU A 124 65.20 -7.53 -3.58
C GLU A 124 64.48 -6.16 -3.53
N ARG A 125 64.98 -5.16 -4.27
CA ARG A 125 64.31 -3.85 -4.42
C ARG A 125 62.97 -3.99 -5.15
N GLU A 126 62.96 -4.67 -6.29
CA GLU A 126 61.73 -4.91 -7.07
C GLU A 126 60.69 -5.70 -6.26
N LEU A 127 61.13 -6.68 -5.46
CA LEU A 127 60.23 -7.44 -4.59
C LEU A 127 59.63 -6.57 -3.49
N THR A 128 60.41 -5.65 -2.93
CA THR A 128 59.95 -4.71 -1.90
C THR A 128 58.93 -3.72 -2.48
N ASP A 129 59.21 -3.16 -3.67
CA ASP A 129 58.28 -2.29 -4.38
C ASP A 129 56.99 -3.04 -4.71
N ALA A 130 57.10 -4.26 -5.25
CA ALA A 130 55.94 -5.11 -5.52
C ALA A 130 55.13 -5.40 -4.24
N SER A 131 55.78 -5.75 -3.14
CA SER A 131 55.11 -5.97 -1.85
C SER A 131 54.35 -4.72 -1.39
N SER A 132 54.98 -3.54 -1.46
CA SER A 132 54.32 -2.28 -1.09
C SER A 132 53.10 -2.00 -1.98
N THR A 133 53.18 -2.28 -3.28
CA THR A 133 52.03 -2.09 -4.18
C THR A 133 50.89 -3.07 -3.88
N VAL A 134 51.21 -4.30 -3.47
CA VAL A 134 50.20 -5.28 -3.05
C VAL A 134 49.50 -4.78 -1.77
N ASP A 135 50.27 -4.34 -0.77
CA ASP A 135 49.72 -3.78 0.47
C ASP A 135 48.79 -2.58 0.18
N ASP A 136 49.19 -1.67 -0.72
CA ASP A 136 48.36 -0.54 -1.15
C ASP A 136 47.07 -0.97 -1.84
N LEU A 137 47.14 -2.00 -2.70
CA LEU A 137 45.97 -2.54 -3.39
C LEU A 137 45.03 -3.27 -2.43
N GLU A 138 45.56 -4.00 -1.45
CA GLU A 138 44.77 -4.66 -0.41
C GLU A 138 44.06 -3.62 0.47
N ASN A 139 44.75 -2.54 0.84
CA ASN A 139 44.13 -1.43 1.58
C ASN A 139 42.98 -0.79 0.80
N LYS A 140 43.19 -0.47 -0.49
CA LYS A 140 42.14 0.06 -1.37
C LYS A 140 40.97 -0.92 -1.54
N LEU A 141 41.27 -2.21 -1.67
CA LEU A 141 40.24 -3.25 -1.78
C LEU A 141 39.38 -3.30 -0.51
N ASN A 142 40.00 -3.22 0.67
CA ASN A 142 39.30 -3.19 1.93
C ASN A 142 38.46 -1.92 2.11
N GLU A 143 38.97 -0.76 1.70
CA GLU A 143 38.24 0.51 1.70
C GLU A 143 36.99 0.44 0.81
N VAL A 144 37.15 0.02 -0.45
CA VAL A 144 36.02 -0.12 -1.39
C VAL A 144 34.99 -1.15 -0.90
N ARG A 145 35.43 -2.24 -0.28
CA ARG A 145 34.52 -3.22 0.35
C ARG A 145 33.73 -2.58 1.49
N ALA A 146 34.39 -1.84 2.37
CA ALA A 146 33.72 -1.14 3.48
C ALA A 146 32.73 -0.09 2.98
N GLU A 147 33.07 0.64 1.92
CA GLU A 147 32.16 1.59 1.26
C GLU A 147 30.96 0.89 0.63
N SER A 148 31.16 -0.24 -0.06
CA SER A 148 30.09 -1.05 -0.65
C SER A 148 29.11 -1.54 0.42
N GLU A 149 29.63 -2.09 1.52
CA GLU A 149 28.81 -2.52 2.66
C GLU A 149 28.03 -1.34 3.29
N ALA A 150 28.65 -0.16 3.38
CA ALA A 150 27.98 1.04 3.88
C ALA A 150 26.86 1.51 2.94
N PHE A 151 27.07 1.47 1.63
CA PHE A 151 26.04 1.79 0.64
C PHE A 151 24.90 0.78 0.65
N GLU A 152 25.19 -0.52 0.77
CA GLU A 152 24.17 -1.56 0.91
C GLU A 152 23.30 -1.36 2.16
N LYS A 153 23.92 -1.03 3.30
CA LYS A 153 23.19 -0.69 4.54
C LYS A 153 22.27 0.52 4.34
N ARG A 154 22.80 1.62 3.77
CA ARG A 154 22.01 2.83 3.48
C ARG A 154 20.87 2.56 2.50
N LEU A 155 21.09 1.70 1.50
CA LEU A 155 20.06 1.30 0.55
C LEU A 155 18.95 0.52 1.25
N ALA A 156 19.30 -0.47 2.09
CA ALA A 156 18.34 -1.26 2.86
C ALA A 156 17.54 -0.40 3.85
N GLU A 157 18.19 0.56 4.54
CA GLU A 157 17.53 1.53 5.40
C GLU A 157 16.54 2.41 4.62
N THR A 158 16.98 2.94 3.47
CA THR A 158 16.13 3.79 2.61
C THR A 158 14.94 3.01 2.05
N GLN A 159 15.14 1.75 1.65
CA GLN A 159 14.07 0.86 1.21
C GLN A 159 13.06 0.60 2.35
N THR A 160 13.55 0.35 3.56
CA THR A 160 12.69 0.16 4.74
C THR A 160 11.88 1.42 5.06
N ILE A 161 12.49 2.60 5.00
CA ILE A 161 11.80 3.89 5.19
C ILE A 161 10.74 4.09 4.09
N SER A 162 11.09 3.85 2.83
CA SER A 162 10.17 3.97 1.70
C SER A 162 8.98 3.01 1.82
N GLN A 163 9.20 1.76 2.22
CA GLN A 163 8.13 0.79 2.49
C GLN A 163 7.20 1.26 3.62
N LYS A 164 7.77 1.76 4.72
CA LYS A 164 6.97 2.34 5.82
C LYS A 164 6.14 3.52 5.35
N GLN A 165 6.73 4.44 4.57
CA GLN A 165 6.03 5.59 4.00
C GLN A 165 4.92 5.18 3.04
N ALA A 166 5.14 4.16 2.20
CA ALA A 166 4.11 3.64 1.29
C ALA A 166 2.91 3.06 2.05
N VAL A 167 3.15 2.33 3.15
CA VAL A 167 2.09 1.81 4.02
C VAL A 167 1.33 2.94 4.71
N GLU A 168 2.02 3.95 5.26
CA GLU A 168 1.35 5.10 5.89
C GLU A 168 0.53 5.91 4.88
N LEU A 169 1.04 6.12 3.66
CA LEU A 169 0.28 6.76 2.58
C LEU A 169 -0.96 5.96 2.19
N ALA A 170 -0.89 4.63 2.16
CA ALA A 170 -2.04 3.78 1.90
C ALA A 170 -3.11 3.92 3.01
N LYS A 171 -2.70 3.87 4.28
CA LYS A 171 -3.60 4.08 5.43
C LYS A 171 -4.25 5.46 5.42
N LEU A 172 -3.50 6.51 5.07
CA LEU A 172 -4.04 7.87 4.99
C LEU A 172 -5.05 8.00 3.86
N ARG A 173 -4.80 7.38 2.69
CA ARG A 173 -5.75 7.35 1.58
C ARG A 173 -7.03 6.61 1.96
N GLU A 174 -6.93 5.49 2.67
CA GLU A 174 -8.09 4.73 3.15
C GLU A 174 -8.91 5.56 4.14
N ARG A 175 -8.25 6.20 5.13
CA ARG A 175 -8.93 7.10 6.08
C ARG A 175 -9.60 8.28 5.37
N LEU A 176 -8.92 8.88 4.39
CA LEU A 176 -9.48 9.98 3.61
C LEU A 176 -10.73 9.52 2.85
N ALA A 177 -10.66 8.40 2.13
CA ALA A 177 -11.79 7.84 1.40
C ALA A 177 -12.98 7.54 2.32
N LEU A 178 -12.74 6.98 3.51
CA LEU A 178 -13.79 6.76 4.50
C LEU A 178 -14.40 8.10 4.97
N THR A 179 -13.58 9.10 5.28
CA THR A 179 -14.08 10.41 5.71
C THR A 179 -14.89 11.10 4.61
N GLU A 180 -14.44 11.05 3.36
CA GLU A 180 -15.17 11.59 2.20
C GLU A 180 -16.50 10.87 2.00
N GLN A 181 -16.53 9.54 2.14
CA GLN A 181 -17.77 8.77 2.05
C GLN A 181 -18.75 9.14 3.17
N THR A 182 -18.27 9.24 4.42
CA THR A 182 -19.13 9.63 5.56
C THR A 182 -19.65 11.05 5.41
N ALA A 183 -18.84 11.99 4.95
CA ALA A 183 -19.25 13.37 4.69
C ALA A 183 -20.29 13.44 3.57
N LYS A 184 -20.11 12.65 2.50
CA LYS A 184 -21.08 12.55 1.41
C LYS A 184 -22.41 11.98 1.90
N SER A 185 -22.40 10.87 2.64
CA SER A 185 -23.64 10.29 3.18
C SER A 185 -24.34 11.23 4.17
N ALA A 186 -23.58 11.95 5.00
CA ALA A 186 -24.15 12.96 5.89
C ALA A 186 -24.78 14.11 5.10
N GLY A 187 -24.12 14.58 4.03
CA GLY A 187 -24.66 15.58 3.11
C GLY A 187 -25.97 15.14 2.45
N GLU A 188 -26.02 13.90 1.95
CA GLU A 188 -27.24 13.30 1.38
C GLU A 188 -28.37 13.21 2.42
N GLN A 189 -28.07 12.79 3.64
CA GLN A 189 -29.05 12.76 4.75
C GLN A 189 -29.56 14.16 5.11
N HIS A 190 -28.68 15.16 5.15
CA HIS A 190 -29.08 16.55 5.41
C HIS A 190 -29.98 17.11 4.32
N VAL A 191 -29.73 16.79 3.05
CA VAL A 191 -30.62 17.20 1.94
C VAL A 191 -32.00 16.59 2.10
N VAL A 192 -32.10 15.28 2.36
CA VAL A 192 -33.38 14.59 2.58
C VAL A 192 -34.13 15.19 3.79
N GLU A 193 -33.43 15.46 4.88
CA GLU A 193 -34.04 16.06 6.07
C GLU A 193 -34.52 17.50 5.82
N LEU A 194 -33.76 18.30 5.06
CA LEU A 194 -34.19 19.64 4.65
C LEU A 194 -35.43 19.59 3.77
N GLU A 195 -35.51 18.66 2.81
CA GLU A 195 -36.71 18.45 2.00
C GLU A 195 -37.92 18.05 2.86
N ARG A 196 -37.73 17.14 3.83
CA ARG A 196 -38.77 16.75 4.79
C ARG A 196 -39.28 17.96 5.59
N ILE A 197 -38.37 18.75 6.17
CA ILE A 197 -38.73 19.94 6.95
C ILE A 197 -39.43 20.99 6.07
N GLN A 198 -39.01 21.16 4.82
CA GLN A 198 -39.67 22.08 3.88
C GLN A 198 -41.10 21.62 3.55
N MET A 199 -41.32 20.33 3.36
CA MET A 199 -42.66 19.76 3.14
C MET A 199 -43.54 19.97 4.37
N GLU A 200 -43.06 19.65 5.57
CA GLU A 200 -43.79 19.85 6.82
C GLU A 200 -44.13 21.33 7.05
N LEU A 201 -43.19 22.23 6.77
CA LEU A 201 -43.42 23.67 6.88
C LEU A 201 -44.47 24.15 5.87
N ALA A 202 -44.46 23.63 4.65
CA ALA A 202 -45.47 23.96 3.64
C ALA A 202 -46.86 23.48 4.06
N GLU A 203 -46.94 22.27 4.63
CA GLU A 203 -48.20 21.72 5.17
C GLU A 203 -48.70 22.52 6.37
N GLN A 204 -47.83 22.87 7.32
CA GLN A 204 -48.18 23.74 8.45
C GLN A 204 -48.67 25.11 7.98
N LYS A 205 -48.02 25.72 6.99
CA LYS A 205 -48.47 27.00 6.41
C LYS A 205 -49.87 26.87 5.80
N LYS A 206 -50.15 25.78 5.09
CA LYS A 206 -51.48 25.51 4.53
C LYS A 206 -52.53 25.32 5.62
N ALA A 207 -52.21 24.59 6.68
CA ALA A 207 -53.10 24.39 7.83
C ALA A 207 -53.38 25.70 8.58
N VAL A 208 -52.38 26.55 8.78
CA VAL A 208 -52.58 27.89 9.38
C VAL A 208 -53.45 28.77 8.49
N GLN A 209 -53.28 28.71 7.17
CA GLN A 209 -54.14 29.44 6.22
C GLN A 209 -55.59 28.95 6.25
N SER A 210 -55.84 27.64 6.33
CA SER A 210 -57.21 27.11 6.43
C SER A 210 -57.86 27.49 7.76
N LEU A 211 -57.15 27.36 8.88
CA LEU A 211 -57.64 27.78 10.20
C LEU A 211 -57.93 29.30 10.23
N ALA A 212 -57.10 30.11 9.59
CA ALA A 212 -57.35 31.55 9.47
C ALA A 212 -58.64 31.83 8.68
N ALA A 213 -58.85 31.13 7.56
CA ALA A 213 -60.06 31.25 6.75
C ALA A 213 -61.32 30.79 7.49
N GLU A 214 -61.26 29.66 8.20
CA GLU A 214 -62.35 29.17 9.07
C GLU A 214 -62.68 30.19 10.16
N ARG A 215 -61.66 30.75 10.83
CA ARG A 215 -61.83 31.82 11.82
C ARG A 215 -62.42 33.08 11.20
N ASP A 216 -62.05 33.44 9.97
CA ASP A 216 -62.65 34.55 9.21
C ASP A 216 -64.14 34.31 8.95
N GLN A 217 -64.49 33.11 8.51
CA GLN A 217 -65.88 32.69 8.31
C GLN A 217 -66.69 32.72 9.62
N GLU A 218 -66.20 32.09 10.69
CA GLU A 218 -66.88 32.08 11.99
C GLU A 218 -67.10 33.50 12.55
N ARG A 219 -66.14 34.42 12.37
CA ARG A 219 -66.33 35.81 12.79
C ARG A 219 -67.39 36.53 11.97
N ALA A 220 -67.48 36.26 10.66
CA ALA A 220 -68.52 36.82 9.81
C ALA A 220 -69.92 36.26 10.16
N GLU A 221 -70.01 34.96 10.41
CA GLU A 221 -71.24 34.31 10.90
C GLU A 221 -71.66 34.90 12.26
N LEU A 222 -70.73 35.03 13.20
CA LEU A 222 -70.97 35.62 14.52
C LEU A 222 -71.39 37.09 14.43
N ALA A 223 -70.82 37.87 13.50
CA ALA A 223 -71.26 39.25 13.24
C ALA A 223 -72.70 39.28 12.69
N THR A 224 -73.04 38.36 11.80
CA THR A 224 -74.39 38.23 11.22
C THR A 224 -75.40 37.84 12.29
N VAL A 225 -75.10 36.84 13.13
CA VAL A 225 -75.97 36.42 14.24
C VAL A 225 -76.13 37.55 15.26
N LYS A 226 -75.06 38.27 15.60
CA LYS A 226 -75.15 39.45 16.47
C LYS A 226 -76.05 40.53 15.89
N ALA A 227 -75.93 40.83 14.59
CA ALA A 227 -76.81 41.81 13.93
C ALA A 227 -78.28 41.36 13.94
N GLN A 228 -78.54 40.08 13.68
CA GLN A 228 -79.89 39.50 13.76
C GLN A 228 -80.44 39.55 15.19
N ALA A 229 -79.62 39.26 16.21
CA ALA A 229 -80.02 39.33 17.60
C ALA A 229 -80.36 40.77 18.04
N VAL A 230 -79.57 41.76 17.62
CA VAL A 230 -79.85 43.19 17.87
C VAL A 230 -81.15 43.60 17.17
N ALA A 231 -81.33 43.26 15.90
CA ALA A 231 -82.55 43.56 15.15
C ALA A 231 -83.79 42.90 15.78
N ALA A 232 -83.68 41.64 16.22
CA ALA A 232 -84.76 40.94 16.92
C ALA A 232 -85.12 41.65 18.23
N GLU A 233 -84.13 42.05 19.03
CA GLU A 233 -84.36 42.82 20.27
C GLU A 233 -85.04 44.18 19.97
N GLU A 234 -84.60 44.91 18.95
CA GLU A 234 -85.24 46.16 18.52
C GLU A 234 -86.70 45.94 18.12
N THR A 235 -86.99 44.90 17.31
CA THR A 235 -88.37 44.57 16.94
C THR A 235 -89.22 44.16 18.14
N HIS A 236 -88.67 43.40 19.08
CA HIS A 236 -89.35 43.04 20.32
C HIS A 236 -89.59 44.27 21.21
N GLN A 237 -88.65 45.21 21.29
CA GLN A 237 -88.84 46.47 22.00
C GLN A 237 -89.92 47.34 21.35
N GLU A 238 -89.95 47.45 20.02
CA GLU A 238 -91.01 48.15 19.31
C GLU A 238 -92.38 47.49 19.51
N GLN A 239 -92.46 46.16 19.42
CA GLN A 239 -93.68 45.42 19.71
C GLN A 239 -94.16 45.68 21.14
N ARG A 240 -93.25 45.61 22.14
CA ARG A 240 -93.57 45.94 23.53
C ARG A 240 -94.09 47.37 23.66
N LYS A 241 -93.45 48.37 23.03
CA LYS A 241 -93.93 49.76 23.01
C LYS A 241 -95.33 49.88 22.39
N ARG A 242 -95.58 49.28 21.23
CA ARG A 242 -96.90 49.29 20.57
C ARG A 242 -97.96 48.62 21.42
N THR A 243 -97.68 47.45 21.98
CA THR A 243 -98.62 46.77 22.89
C THR A 243 -98.87 47.60 24.16
N ALA A 244 -97.85 48.29 24.70
CA ALA A 244 -98.01 49.19 25.84
C ALA A 244 -98.88 50.42 25.49
N GLU A 245 -98.68 51.02 24.32
CA GLU A 245 -99.51 52.11 23.81
C GLU A 245 -100.97 51.67 23.55
N GLU A 246 -101.16 50.50 22.95
CA GLU A 246 -102.50 49.94 22.68
C GLU A 246 -103.22 49.58 23.98
N THR A 247 -102.55 48.93 24.93
CA THR A 247 -103.09 48.66 26.26
C THR A 247 -103.42 49.95 27.00
N HIS A 248 -102.60 51.01 26.87
CA HIS A 248 -102.91 52.32 27.43
C HIS A 248 -104.14 52.96 26.78
N ARG A 249 -104.25 52.95 25.44
CA ARG A 249 -105.44 53.45 24.71
C ARG A 249 -106.70 52.68 25.07
N VAL A 250 -106.61 51.36 25.22
CA VAL A 250 -107.73 50.53 25.66
C VAL A 250 -108.09 50.85 27.11
N ALA A 251 -107.10 51.01 28.00
CA ALA A 251 -107.32 51.45 29.37
C ALA A 251 -108.00 52.83 29.42
N GLU A 252 -107.57 53.81 28.64
CA GLU A 252 -108.22 55.12 28.52
C GLU A 252 -109.66 55.04 28.00
N ARG A 253 -109.92 54.16 27.03
CA ARG A 253 -111.28 53.91 26.54
C ARG A 253 -112.14 53.23 27.60
N LEU A 254 -111.58 52.26 28.34
CA LEU A 254 -112.27 51.58 29.42
C LEU A 254 -112.59 52.56 30.55
N THR A 255 -111.65 53.40 30.99
CA THR A 255 -111.93 54.42 32.01
C THR A 255 -112.97 55.42 31.55
N LYS A 256 -112.97 55.80 30.26
CA LYS A 256 -114.04 56.64 29.69
C LYS A 256 -115.39 55.94 29.68
N ILE A 257 -115.46 54.67 29.26
CA ILE A 257 -116.69 53.87 29.29
C ILE A 257 -117.17 53.67 30.72
N GLU A 258 -116.26 53.41 31.66
CA GLU A 258 -116.58 53.30 33.09
C GLU A 258 -117.12 54.62 33.63
N ALA A 259 -116.53 55.76 33.28
CA ALA A 259 -117.02 57.09 33.64
C ALA A 259 -118.40 57.39 33.01
N ASP A 260 -118.58 57.12 31.71
CA ASP A 260 -119.85 57.29 31.00
C ASP A 260 -120.94 56.38 31.61
N ARG A 261 -120.58 55.13 31.98
CA ARG A 261 -121.45 54.18 32.68
C ARG A 261 -121.82 54.70 34.07
N ASP A 262 -120.85 55.19 34.84
CA ASP A 262 -121.07 55.74 36.18
C ASP A 262 -121.94 57.00 36.12
N GLU A 263 -121.74 57.87 35.12
CA GLU A 263 -122.61 59.02 34.85
C GLU A 263 -124.02 58.55 34.44
N ALA A 264 -124.15 57.53 33.59
CA ALA A 264 -125.44 56.94 33.24
C ALA A 264 -126.13 56.33 34.46
N HIS A 265 -125.39 55.68 35.38
CA HIS A 265 -125.91 55.19 36.65
C HIS A 265 -126.35 56.32 37.57
N GLN A 266 -125.58 57.40 37.68
CA GLN A 266 -125.98 58.60 38.44
C GLN A 266 -127.24 59.24 37.85
N LYS A 267 -127.31 59.39 36.52
CA LYS A 267 -128.51 59.89 35.83
C LYS A 267 -129.71 58.97 36.05
N ALA A 268 -129.52 57.65 35.97
CA ALA A 268 -130.56 56.67 36.27
C ALA A 268 -130.99 56.69 37.74
N ALA A 269 -130.05 56.90 38.68
CA ALA A 269 -130.35 57.07 40.10
C ALA A 269 -131.15 58.35 40.36
N ARG A 270 -130.75 59.48 39.77
CA ARG A 270 -131.50 60.74 39.82
C ARG A 270 -132.89 60.60 39.20
N ALA A 271 -133.01 59.94 38.05
CA ALA A 271 -134.31 59.68 37.42
C ALA A 271 -135.20 58.77 38.29
N ARG A 272 -134.62 57.81 39.02
CA ARG A 272 -135.34 56.99 40.00
C ARG A 272 -135.76 57.80 41.22
N GLU A 273 -134.91 58.68 41.72
CA GLU A 273 -135.22 59.60 42.82
C GLU A 273 -136.35 60.56 42.40
N GLU A 274 -136.25 61.19 41.23
CA GLU A 274 -137.30 62.03 40.66
C GLU A 274 -138.59 61.24 40.43
N ALA A 275 -138.52 60.01 39.92
CA ALA A 275 -139.69 59.15 39.77
C ALA A 275 -140.28 58.73 41.13
N ALA A 276 -139.46 58.54 42.16
CA ALA A 276 -139.91 58.30 43.53
C ALA A 276 -140.54 59.56 44.14
N GLN A 277 -139.98 60.74 43.86
CA GLN A 277 -140.52 62.06 44.24
C GLN A 277 -141.88 62.28 43.58
N LEU A 278 -142.00 62.04 42.27
CA LEU A 278 -143.23 62.12 41.50
C LEU A 278 -144.25 61.08 41.95
N ARG A 279 -143.84 59.84 42.26
CA ARG A 279 -144.72 58.86 42.90
C ARG A 279 -145.18 59.33 44.27
N GLY A 280 -144.31 59.90 45.08
CA GLY A 280 -144.66 60.49 46.37
C GLY A 280 -145.66 61.62 46.22
N GLN A 281 -145.49 62.49 45.21
CA GLN A 281 -146.45 63.53 44.86
C GLN A 281 -147.77 62.94 44.34
N LEU A 282 -147.74 61.89 43.52
CA LEU A 282 -148.93 61.20 43.03
C LEU A 282 -149.71 60.53 44.16
N GLU A 283 -149.03 59.85 45.09
CA GLU A 283 -149.68 59.28 46.28
C GLU A 283 -150.19 60.39 47.22
N ALA A 284 -149.48 61.51 47.37
CA ALA A 284 -149.98 62.67 48.12
C ALA A 284 -151.24 63.30 47.48
N THR A 285 -151.28 63.42 46.15
CA THR A 285 -152.47 63.92 45.42
C THR A 285 -153.63 62.92 45.45
N LYS A 286 -153.37 61.61 45.39
CA LYS A 286 -154.40 60.58 45.60
C LYS A 286 -154.93 60.59 47.03
N ALA A 287 -154.06 60.79 48.03
CA ALA A 287 -154.48 60.94 49.42
C ALA A 287 -155.36 62.19 49.61
N GLN A 288 -155.00 63.31 48.99
CA GLN A 288 -155.81 64.53 48.97
C GLN A 288 -157.16 64.33 48.23
N ALA A 289 -157.20 63.54 47.16
CA ALA A 289 -158.42 63.19 46.46
C ALA A 289 -159.31 62.23 47.27
N ALA A 290 -158.72 61.31 48.04
CA ALA A 290 -159.44 60.41 48.94
C ALA A 290 -160.10 61.17 50.11
N GLU A 291 -159.42 62.17 50.67
CA GLU A 291 -160.00 63.04 51.71
C GLU A 291 -161.17 63.90 51.20
N LEU A 292 -161.13 64.36 49.94
CA LEU A 292 -162.23 65.13 49.32
C LEU A 292 -163.47 64.26 49.04
N ILE A 293 -163.30 62.98 48.71
CA ILE A 293 -164.43 62.05 48.47
C ILE A 293 -165.09 61.63 49.79
N GLN A 294 -164.33 61.59 50.89
CA GLN A 294 -164.87 61.26 52.22
C GLN A 294 -165.70 62.42 52.82
N ALA A 295 -165.42 63.67 52.46
CA ALA A 295 -166.13 64.85 52.97
C ALA A 295 -167.51 65.12 52.32
N LEU A 296 -167.80 64.56 51.14
CA LEU A 296 -169.04 64.85 50.38
C LEU A 296 -170.20 63.86 50.62
N SER A 297 -170.02 62.85 51.47
CA SER A 297 -170.97 61.72 51.56
C SER A 297 -171.95 61.72 52.75
N SER A 298 -172.20 62.83 53.46
CA SER A 298 -173.19 62.81 54.56
C SER A 298 -173.92 64.12 54.87
N HIS A 299 -175.10 64.34 54.23
CA HIS A 299 -176.34 64.93 54.82
C HIS A 299 -177.63 64.75 53.93
N GLN A 300 -178.41 63.66 54.17
CA GLN A 300 -179.91 63.43 54.22
C GLN A 300 -180.92 63.76 53.05
N PRO A 301 -182.23 63.30 53.00
CA PRO A 301 -183.09 62.38 53.81
C PRO A 301 -184.10 61.37 53.09
N SER A 302 -184.68 60.44 53.89
CA SER A 302 -186.03 59.75 53.94
C SER A 302 -186.70 58.84 52.85
N LYS A 303 -187.11 57.64 53.33
CA LYS A 303 -188.38 56.85 53.18
C LYS A 303 -188.58 55.70 52.14
N THR A 304 -189.10 54.58 52.70
CA THR A 304 -190.00 53.50 52.19
C THR A 304 -189.47 52.19 51.56
N THR A 305 -189.57 51.11 52.37
CA THR A 305 -190.10 49.74 52.12
C THR A 305 -189.59 48.87 50.95
N ARG A 306 -189.03 47.68 51.26
CA ARG A 306 -189.73 46.35 51.23
C ARG A 306 -188.76 45.16 50.96
N THR A 307 -188.65 44.29 51.97
CA THR A 307 -188.43 42.82 52.00
C THR A 307 -187.34 42.08 51.18
N LYS A 308 -186.46 41.42 51.94
CA LYS A 308 -186.07 39.97 51.94
C LYS A 308 -185.62 39.30 50.63
N LYS A 309 -184.39 38.77 50.62
CA LYS A 309 -184.06 37.34 50.88
C LYS A 309 -182.54 37.06 50.68
N THR A 310 -181.89 36.59 51.74
CA THR A 310 -180.72 35.70 51.80
C THR A 310 -181.04 34.31 51.20
N PRO A 311 -180.15 33.29 51.21
CA PRO A 311 -178.67 33.16 51.18
C PRO A 311 -178.32 32.04 50.12
N PRO A 312 -177.41 31.05 50.31
CA PRO A 312 -176.13 30.90 51.03
C PRO A 312 -174.98 30.34 50.14
N ASN A 313 -173.71 30.59 50.50
CA ASN A 313 -172.74 29.62 51.04
C ASN A 313 -171.39 30.30 51.28
#